data_AF-A0A519Z5E0-F1
#
_entry.id   AF-A0A519Z5E0-F1
#
_cell.length_a   1.000
_cell.length_b   1.000
_cell.length_c   1.000
_cell.angle_alpha   90.00
_cell.angle_beta   90.00
_cell.angle_gamma   90.00
#
_symmetry.space_group_name_H-M   'P 1'
#
loop_
_entity.id
_entity.type
_entity.pdbx_description
1 polymer ?
#
loop_
_entity_poly.entity_id
_entity_poly.type
_entity_poly.pdbx_seq_one_letter_code
_entity_poly.pdbx_strand_id
1 'polypeptide(L)'
;MAETRTVKAEVKAEVSKEAVQVPKEEPTSVSMSELRELIDQKIAEVRAKQAAAPAVKIINKSPKPRKPVQLAMNDVTKHAHGAVPVPGLPAGHDLHWEYNGATGPQSWGQLKPEFQACNTGQRQSPIDIRDGIKVQLEPIQFDYRPSAFRVIDNGHTVQVNVDSGNFITVSGRRYELVQFHFHRPSEERINGRQYEMVAHLVHKDAQGKLAVIAVLLDQGKEHPMVQLVWNSLPLEKSVEQASPVLLDMNLMLPEQHQYYTYMGSLTTPPCTEGVLWLVMKQPATLSPYQASVFSRLYANNARPLQSAAGRMIKEGQ
;
A
#
# COMPACT_ATOMS: atom_id res chain seq x y z
N MET A 1 -72.25 21.52 -45.52
CA MET A 1 -72.62 21.36 -44.10
C MET A 1 -71.33 21.61 -43.31
N ALA A 2 -70.95 22.86 -43.04
CA ALA A 2 -71.49 23.81 -42.06
C ALA A 2 -71.37 23.29 -40.60
N GLU A 3 -70.55 24.04 -39.85
CA GLU A 3 -70.35 24.21 -38.39
C GLU A 3 -71.54 23.77 -37.47
N THR A 4 -71.44 23.52 -36.16
CA THR A 4 -70.87 24.37 -35.09
C THR A 4 -71.02 23.67 -33.71
N ARG A 5 -69.96 23.72 -32.89
CA ARG A 5 -69.83 24.02 -31.45
C ARG A 5 -71.06 23.99 -30.50
N THR A 6 -70.90 23.35 -29.33
CA THR A 6 -71.53 23.74 -28.03
C THR A 6 -70.64 23.17 -26.89
N VAL A 7 -69.72 23.93 -26.27
CA VAL A 7 -69.81 24.76 -25.03
C VAL A 7 -70.28 24.03 -23.76
N LYS A 8 -69.37 23.90 -22.77
CA LYS A 8 -69.60 23.93 -21.30
C LYS A 8 -68.24 24.21 -20.65
N ALA A 9 -67.97 25.44 -20.20
CA ALA A 9 -68.37 26.09 -18.94
C ALA A 9 -67.20 26.07 -17.94
N GLU A 10 -66.44 27.18 -17.92
CA GLU A 10 -65.48 27.55 -16.88
C GLU A 10 -66.22 27.90 -15.57
N VAL A 11 -65.70 27.43 -14.44
CA VAL A 11 -65.98 28.00 -13.12
C VAL A 11 -64.69 28.61 -12.61
N LYS A 12 -64.65 29.95 -12.58
CA LYS A 12 -63.65 30.74 -11.87
C LYS A 12 -63.87 30.57 -10.36
N ALA A 13 -62.83 30.17 -9.65
CA ALA A 13 -62.72 30.40 -8.21
C ALA A 13 -61.71 31.53 -8.00
N GLU A 14 -62.20 32.69 -7.58
CA GLU A 14 -61.39 33.75 -6.98
C GLU A 14 -60.89 33.26 -5.62
N VAL A 15 -59.58 33.32 -5.41
CA VAL A 15 -59.00 33.30 -4.06
C VAL A 15 -58.17 34.56 -3.88
N SER A 16 -58.64 35.35 -2.93
CA SER A 16 -58.09 36.57 -2.37
C SER A 16 -56.63 36.42 -1.96
N LYS A 17 -55.81 37.41 -2.33
CA LYS A 17 -54.45 37.60 -1.82
C LYS A 17 -54.49 38.08 -0.37
N GLU A 18 -54.17 37.19 0.56
CA GLU A 18 -53.76 37.57 1.91
C GLU A 18 -52.22 37.53 1.98
N ALA A 19 -51.62 38.69 2.24
CA ALA A 19 -50.19 38.84 2.38
C ALA A 19 -49.74 38.27 3.73
N VAL A 20 -49.13 37.09 3.71
CA VAL A 20 -48.41 36.55 4.87
C VAL A 20 -47.06 37.25 4.97
N GLN A 21 -46.90 38.10 5.98
CA GLN A 21 -45.61 38.68 6.35
C GLN A 21 -44.69 37.57 6.87
N VAL A 22 -43.63 37.30 6.12
CA VAL A 22 -42.52 36.44 6.55
C VAL A 22 -41.67 37.23 7.57
N PRO A 23 -41.42 36.72 8.80
CA PRO A 23 -40.47 37.33 9.70
C PRO A 23 -39.07 37.28 9.10
N LYS A 24 -38.38 38.42 9.05
CA LYS A 24 -36.95 38.47 8.73
C LYS A 24 -36.17 37.69 9.80
N GLU A 25 -35.56 36.57 9.44
CA GLU A 25 -34.44 36.01 10.21
C GLU A 25 -33.21 36.91 9.98
N GLU A 26 -32.72 37.52 11.05
CA GLU A 26 -31.39 38.12 11.07
C GLU A 26 -30.34 37.01 11.09
N PRO A 27 -29.24 37.12 10.31
CA PRO A 27 -28.15 36.17 10.40
C PRO A 27 -27.43 36.40 11.74
N THR A 28 -27.56 35.46 12.67
CA THR A 28 -26.71 35.41 13.87
C THR A 28 -25.30 35.02 13.44
N SER A 29 -24.51 36.01 13.03
CA SER A 29 -23.08 35.86 12.85
C SER A 29 -22.46 35.67 14.22
N VAL A 30 -22.23 34.40 14.62
CA VAL A 30 -21.40 34.09 15.78
C VAL A 30 -20.04 34.73 15.53
N SER A 31 -19.64 35.66 16.38
CA SER A 31 -18.38 36.37 16.27
C SER A 31 -17.22 35.39 16.49
N MET A 32 -16.08 35.64 15.85
CA MET A 32 -14.88 34.83 16.05
C MET A 32 -14.41 34.80 17.52
N SER A 33 -14.79 35.81 18.32
CA SER A 33 -14.58 35.84 19.77
C SER A 33 -15.45 34.82 20.50
N GLU A 34 -16.75 34.74 20.18
CA GLU A 34 -17.66 33.76 20.78
C GLU A 34 -17.30 32.33 20.40
N LEU A 35 -16.86 32.11 19.15
CA LEU A 35 -16.37 30.80 18.70
C LEU A 35 -15.11 30.38 19.46
N ARG A 36 -14.19 31.33 19.72
CA ARG A 36 -12.97 31.07 20.48
C ARG A 36 -13.27 30.73 21.94
N GLU A 37 -14.21 31.44 22.55
CA GLU A 37 -14.62 31.19 23.94
C GLU A 37 -15.32 29.83 24.10
N LEU A 38 -16.13 29.42 23.11
CA LEU A 38 -16.74 28.09 23.04
C LEU A 38 -15.69 26.97 22.87
N ILE A 39 -14.66 27.20 22.04
CA ILE A 39 -13.56 26.25 21.87
C ILE A 39 -12.76 26.10 23.17
N ASP A 40 -12.44 27.20 23.85
CA ASP A 40 -11.70 27.18 25.11
C ASP A 40 -12.50 26.47 26.22
N GLN A 41 -13.81 26.70 26.30
CA GLN A 41 -14.69 25.95 27.20
C GLN A 41 -14.71 24.46 26.89
N LYS A 42 -14.76 24.07 25.61
CA LYS A 42 -14.78 22.65 25.24
C LYS A 42 -13.45 21.96 25.52
N ILE A 43 -12.32 22.65 25.32
CA ILE A 43 -10.99 22.15 25.67
C ILE A 43 -10.87 21.95 27.19
N ALA A 44 -11.37 22.91 27.98
CA ALA A 44 -11.38 22.78 29.45
C ALA A 44 -12.25 21.60 29.92
N GLU A 45 -13.43 21.40 29.30
CA GLU A 45 -14.33 20.29 29.62
C GLU A 45 -13.70 18.92 29.30
N VAL A 46 -13.00 18.79 28.16
CA VAL A 46 -12.30 17.56 27.78
C VAL A 46 -11.13 17.27 28.72
N ARG A 47 -10.36 18.29 29.10
CA ARG A 47 -9.26 18.15 30.06
C ARG A 47 -9.75 17.71 31.44
N ALA A 48 -10.87 18.28 31.91
CA ALA A 48 -11.49 17.89 33.18
C ALA A 48 -11.97 16.44 33.17
N LYS A 49 -12.50 15.94 32.03
CA LYS A 49 -12.92 14.54 31.87
C LYS A 49 -11.75 13.56 31.76
N GLN A 50 -10.61 13.97 31.20
CA GLN A 50 -9.39 13.14 31.13
C GLN A 50 -8.67 13.02 32.49
N ALA A 51 -8.77 14.02 33.37
CA ALA A 51 -8.19 13.99 34.71
C ALA A 51 -8.90 13.04 35.69
N ALA A 52 -10.05 12.47 35.31
CA ALA A 52 -10.89 11.63 36.17
C ALA A 52 -10.83 10.11 35.87
N ALA A 53 -9.85 9.64 35.09
CA ALA A 53 -9.63 8.21 34.90
C ALA A 53 -8.76 7.62 36.04
N PRO A 54 -9.19 6.53 36.71
CA PRO A 54 -8.44 5.97 37.84
C PRO A 54 -7.12 5.32 37.36
N ALA A 55 -6.02 5.68 38.03
CA ALA A 55 -4.71 5.08 37.80
C ALA A 55 -4.67 3.61 38.25
N VAL A 56 -4.58 2.69 37.29
CA VAL A 56 -4.30 1.26 37.55
C VAL A 56 -2.83 1.12 37.95
N LYS A 57 -2.57 0.83 39.24
CA LYS A 57 -1.21 0.48 39.72
C LYS A 57 -0.88 -0.96 39.33
N ILE A 58 -0.06 -1.15 38.32
CA ILE A 58 0.56 -2.44 37.99
C ILE A 58 1.79 -2.63 38.88
N ILE A 59 1.75 -3.60 39.80
CA ILE A 59 2.92 -4.03 40.58
C ILE A 59 3.63 -5.13 39.80
N ASN A 60 4.70 -4.77 39.08
CA ASN A 60 5.63 -5.77 38.53
C ASN A 60 6.66 -6.16 39.59
N LYS A 61 6.61 -7.41 40.08
CA LYS A 61 7.71 -8.02 40.84
C LYS A 61 8.78 -8.51 39.85
N SER A 62 9.92 -7.82 39.79
CA SER A 62 11.10 -8.27 39.05
C SER A 62 11.78 -9.48 39.74
N PRO A 63 12.23 -10.50 39.01
CA PRO A 63 13.12 -11.54 39.55
C PRO A 63 14.54 -11.00 39.78
N LYS A 64 15.20 -11.47 40.85
CA LYS A 64 16.56 -11.08 41.25
C LYS A 64 17.64 -11.43 40.20
N PRO A 65 18.74 -10.65 40.13
CA PRO A 65 19.82 -10.88 39.16
C PRO A 65 20.68 -12.10 39.54
N ARG A 66 20.99 -12.95 38.55
CA ARG A 66 22.01 -14.00 38.66
C ARG A 66 23.38 -13.44 38.27
N LYS A 67 24.42 -13.86 38.98
CA LYS A 67 25.83 -13.48 38.76
C LYS A 67 26.32 -13.90 37.35
N PRO A 68 27.25 -13.16 36.72
CA PRO A 68 27.77 -13.52 35.40
C PRO A 68 28.67 -14.75 35.48
N VAL A 69 28.46 -15.71 34.58
CA VAL A 69 29.42 -16.77 34.27
C VAL A 69 30.39 -16.23 33.24
N GLN A 70 31.68 -16.20 33.60
CA GLN A 70 32.76 -15.74 32.75
C GLN A 70 33.15 -16.89 31.81
N LEU A 71 32.83 -16.76 30.52
CA LEU A 71 33.36 -17.61 29.46
C LEU A 71 34.31 -16.77 28.62
N ALA A 72 35.56 -17.25 28.54
CA ALA A 72 36.68 -16.60 27.90
C ALA A 72 36.41 -16.36 26.40
N MET A 73 36.53 -15.09 25.97
CA MET A 73 36.72 -14.74 24.57
C MET A 73 38.19 -14.99 24.24
N ASN A 74 38.46 -16.07 23.52
CA ASN A 74 39.74 -16.20 22.84
C ASN A 74 39.74 -15.31 21.59
N ASP A 75 40.77 -14.49 21.55
CA ASP A 75 41.23 -13.64 20.47
C ASP A 75 41.24 -14.36 19.12
N VAL A 76 40.41 -13.90 18.19
CA VAL A 76 40.62 -14.08 16.74
C VAL A 76 40.42 -12.72 16.10
N THR A 77 41.33 -11.81 16.38
CA THR A 77 41.64 -10.73 15.44
C THR A 77 42.44 -11.31 14.26
N LYS A 78 42.17 -10.74 13.07
CA LYS A 78 42.78 -10.99 11.75
C LYS A 78 42.06 -12.02 10.86
N HIS A 79 41.07 -11.53 10.12
CA HIS A 79 41.17 -11.39 8.65
C HIS A 79 40.06 -10.45 8.15
N ALA A 80 40.33 -9.14 8.26
CA ALA A 80 39.62 -8.16 7.45
C ALA A 80 40.24 -8.17 6.04
N HIS A 81 39.55 -8.82 5.10
CA HIS A 81 39.65 -8.58 3.66
C HIS A 81 38.19 -8.31 3.26
N GLY A 82 37.73 -7.11 2.98
CA GLY A 82 38.32 -6.04 2.20
C GLY A 82 37.12 -5.47 1.44
N ALA A 83 36.25 -4.73 2.15
CA ALA A 83 35.21 -3.97 1.50
C ALA A 83 35.92 -2.87 0.71
N VAL A 84 35.92 -2.98 -0.62
CA VAL A 84 36.46 -1.95 -1.49
C VAL A 84 35.59 -0.71 -1.29
N PRO A 85 36.17 0.44 -0.90
CA PRO A 85 35.41 1.67 -0.79
C PRO A 85 34.87 2.05 -2.17
N VAL A 86 33.56 2.27 -2.27
CA VAL A 86 32.97 2.88 -3.46
C VAL A 86 33.43 4.35 -3.48
N PRO A 87 34.15 4.82 -4.52
CA PRO A 87 34.60 6.20 -4.58
C PRO A 87 33.41 7.17 -4.59
N GLY A 88 33.38 8.12 -3.65
CA GLY A 88 32.41 9.22 -3.62
C GLY A 88 31.30 9.14 -2.57
N LEU A 89 31.24 8.09 -1.73
CA LEU A 89 30.29 8.02 -0.63
C LEU A 89 30.91 8.60 0.66
N PRO A 90 30.27 9.58 1.33
CA PRO A 90 30.75 10.12 2.59
C PRO A 90 30.71 9.04 3.68
N ALA A 91 31.84 8.85 4.36
CA ALA A 91 31.93 7.97 5.52
C ALA A 91 31.23 8.62 6.72
N GLY A 92 30.19 7.98 7.27
CA GLY A 92 29.65 8.36 8.58
C GLY A 92 28.12 8.52 8.72
N HIS A 93 27.32 8.23 7.69
CA HIS A 93 25.86 8.18 7.83
C HIS A 93 25.33 6.80 7.45
N ASP A 94 24.32 6.32 8.18
CA ASP A 94 23.60 5.08 7.87
C ASP A 94 23.08 5.17 6.44
N LEU A 95 23.74 4.48 5.49
CA LEU A 95 23.52 4.69 4.06
C LEU A 95 22.11 4.25 3.69
N HIS A 96 21.24 5.23 3.42
CA HIS A 96 19.88 5.02 2.95
C HIS A 96 19.90 4.57 1.48
N TRP A 97 19.13 3.52 1.17
CA TRP A 97 19.00 3.03 -0.20
C TRP A 97 18.02 3.91 -0.98
N GLU A 98 18.20 4.00 -2.29
CA GLU A 98 17.32 4.75 -3.19
C GLU A 98 17.13 3.96 -4.50
N TYR A 99 16.25 4.42 -5.39
CA TYR A 99 16.11 3.85 -6.74
C TYR A 99 17.06 4.44 -7.78
N ASN A 100 17.77 5.53 -7.45
CA ASN A 100 18.67 6.24 -8.37
C ASN A 100 19.95 6.70 -7.64
N GLY A 101 20.97 7.09 -8.41
CA GLY A 101 22.21 7.65 -7.87
C GLY A 101 23.12 6.60 -7.20
N ALA A 102 24.02 7.07 -6.33
CA ALA A 102 25.08 6.26 -5.73
C ALA A 102 24.55 5.12 -4.82
N THR A 103 23.37 5.30 -4.22
CA THR A 103 22.69 4.31 -3.38
C THR A 103 21.57 3.56 -4.11
N GLY A 104 21.61 3.59 -5.45
CA GLY A 104 20.68 2.91 -6.34
C GLY A 104 20.78 1.37 -6.34
N PRO A 105 19.90 0.67 -7.09
CA PRO A 105 19.81 -0.80 -7.10
C PRO A 105 21.10 -1.56 -7.39
N GLN A 106 22.00 -0.99 -8.20
CA GLN A 106 23.30 -1.60 -8.51
C GLN A 106 24.26 -1.63 -7.30
N SER A 107 24.04 -0.76 -6.31
CA SER A 107 24.87 -0.62 -5.12
C SER A 107 24.24 -1.22 -3.86
N TRP A 108 22.95 -1.58 -3.86
CA TRP A 108 22.22 -1.99 -2.65
C TRP A 108 22.95 -3.03 -1.80
N GLY A 109 23.49 -4.09 -2.42
CA GLY A 109 24.20 -5.15 -1.70
C GLY A 109 25.54 -4.74 -1.09
N GLN A 110 26.02 -3.53 -1.37
CA GLN A 110 27.26 -2.97 -0.83
C GLN A 110 26.97 -1.92 0.27
N LEU A 111 25.72 -1.47 0.43
CA LEU A 111 25.38 -0.41 1.37
C LEU A 111 25.47 -0.89 2.83
N LYS A 112 24.97 -2.10 3.10
CA LYS A 112 24.95 -2.70 4.44
C LYS A 112 25.15 -4.22 4.36
N PRO A 113 25.77 -4.87 5.37
CA PRO A 113 25.94 -6.33 5.39
C PRO A 113 24.64 -7.10 5.21
N GLU A 114 23.55 -6.65 5.83
CA GLU A 114 22.23 -7.28 5.73
C GLU A 114 21.61 -7.22 4.32
N PHE A 115 22.13 -6.36 3.42
CA PHE A 115 21.64 -6.23 2.05
C PHE A 115 22.39 -7.11 1.05
N GLN A 116 23.38 -7.92 1.51
CA GLN A 116 24.25 -8.72 0.64
C GLN A 116 23.49 -9.54 -0.41
N ALA A 117 22.31 -10.09 -0.05
CA ALA A 117 21.47 -10.86 -0.95
C ALA A 117 21.05 -10.09 -2.22
N CYS A 118 20.98 -8.76 -2.16
CA CYS A 118 20.70 -7.93 -3.33
C CYS A 118 21.76 -8.06 -4.44
N ASN A 119 22.97 -8.51 -4.11
CA ASN A 119 24.07 -8.73 -5.06
C ASN A 119 24.41 -10.21 -5.26
N THR A 120 24.37 -11.03 -4.21
CA THR A 120 24.79 -12.43 -4.27
C THR A 120 23.64 -13.42 -4.44
N GLY A 121 22.40 -12.97 -4.32
CA GLY A 121 21.20 -13.81 -4.46
C GLY A 121 21.07 -14.37 -5.88
N GLN A 122 20.66 -15.62 -5.98
CA GLN A 122 20.50 -16.34 -7.25
C GLN A 122 19.02 -16.50 -7.65
N ARG A 123 18.11 -16.17 -6.74
CA ARG A 123 16.66 -16.20 -6.92
C ARG A 123 16.03 -14.85 -6.65
N GLN A 124 16.68 -13.80 -7.16
CA GLN A 124 16.21 -12.42 -7.00
C GLN A 124 14.99 -12.11 -7.89
N SER A 125 14.19 -11.14 -7.45
CA SER A 125 13.05 -10.54 -8.16
C SER A 125 13.30 -9.04 -8.41
N PRO A 126 12.67 -8.39 -9.41
CA PRO A 126 11.70 -8.96 -10.36
C PRO A 126 12.39 -9.73 -11.50
N ILE A 127 11.61 -10.44 -12.32
CA ILE A 127 12.10 -11.13 -13.53
C ILE A 127 11.23 -10.81 -14.74
N ASP A 128 11.79 -11.01 -15.94
CA ASP A 128 11.01 -11.09 -17.17
C ASP A 128 10.48 -12.52 -17.30
N ILE A 129 9.17 -12.68 -17.22
CA ILE A 129 8.50 -13.96 -17.28
C ILE A 129 8.38 -14.36 -18.75
N ARG A 130 9.13 -15.40 -19.13
CA ARG A 130 9.14 -15.99 -20.47
C ARG A 130 8.95 -17.50 -20.38
N ASP A 131 8.26 -18.06 -21.37
CA ASP A 131 8.15 -19.50 -21.60
C ASP A 131 7.76 -20.32 -20.35
N GLY A 132 6.75 -19.85 -19.62
CA GLY A 132 6.25 -20.54 -18.44
C GLY A 132 5.75 -21.96 -18.76
N ILE A 133 6.04 -22.91 -17.87
CA ILE A 133 5.55 -24.28 -18.00
C ILE A 133 4.05 -24.26 -17.72
N LYS A 134 3.27 -24.44 -18.78
CA LYS A 134 1.81 -24.48 -18.71
C LYS A 134 1.35 -25.68 -17.90
N VAL A 135 0.62 -25.43 -16.82
CA VAL A 135 0.08 -26.45 -15.92
C VAL A 135 -1.28 -26.01 -15.41
N GLN A 136 -2.09 -26.98 -14.96
CA GLN A 136 -3.28 -26.66 -14.18
C GLN A 136 -2.84 -26.25 -12.77
N LEU A 137 -2.76 -24.94 -12.54
CA LEU A 137 -2.52 -24.41 -11.20
C LEU A 137 -3.79 -24.50 -10.36
N GLU A 138 -3.62 -24.74 -9.07
CA GLU A 138 -4.69 -24.58 -8.10
C GLU A 138 -5.15 -23.11 -8.09
N PRO A 139 -6.46 -22.83 -8.09
CA PRO A 139 -6.96 -21.47 -7.92
C PRO A 139 -6.47 -20.87 -6.59
N ILE A 140 -6.09 -19.60 -6.62
CA ILE A 140 -5.86 -18.84 -5.39
C ILE A 140 -7.24 -18.62 -4.75
N GLN A 141 -7.40 -19.03 -3.51
CA GLN A 141 -8.61 -18.76 -2.75
C GLN A 141 -8.45 -17.41 -2.03
N PHE A 142 -9.29 -16.45 -2.39
CA PHE A 142 -9.30 -15.12 -1.77
C PHE A 142 -10.37 -15.06 -0.68
N ASP A 143 -9.97 -14.69 0.55
CA ASP A 143 -10.85 -14.38 1.68
C ASP A 143 -10.57 -12.92 2.08
N TYR A 144 -10.95 -12.02 1.18
CA TYR A 144 -10.83 -10.58 1.36
C TYR A 144 -12.17 -9.98 1.78
N ARG A 145 -12.10 -9.00 2.67
CA ARG A 145 -13.24 -8.38 3.34
C ARG A 145 -13.01 -6.87 3.43
N PRO A 146 -14.07 -6.04 3.37
CA PRO A 146 -13.95 -4.61 3.62
C PRO A 146 -13.22 -4.34 4.94
N SER A 147 -12.12 -3.59 4.88
CA SER A 147 -11.20 -3.40 6.00
C SER A 147 -10.74 -1.95 6.12
N ALA A 148 -10.41 -1.54 7.35
CA ALA A 148 -9.84 -0.23 7.56
C ALA A 148 -8.43 -0.14 6.95
N PHE A 149 -8.11 1.10 6.63
CA PHE A 149 -7.04 1.63 5.81
C PHE A 149 -6.07 2.66 6.35
N ARG A 150 -4.75 2.55 6.12
CA ARG A 150 -3.85 3.71 6.22
C ARG A 150 -2.92 3.75 5.02
N VAL A 151 -2.69 4.94 4.50
CA VAL A 151 -1.76 5.19 3.39
C VAL A 151 -0.54 5.92 3.93
N ILE A 152 0.65 5.50 3.52
CA ILE A 152 1.91 6.16 3.85
C ILE A 152 2.75 6.29 2.58
N ASP A 153 3.27 7.49 2.36
CA ASP A 153 4.41 7.69 1.47
C ASP A 153 5.67 7.42 2.31
N ASN A 154 6.27 6.23 2.17
CA ASN A 154 7.42 5.84 2.98
C ASN A 154 8.78 6.31 2.41
N GLY A 155 8.76 7.21 1.42
CA GLY A 155 9.94 7.67 0.71
C GLY A 155 10.37 6.80 -0.47
N HIS A 156 9.83 5.58 -0.59
CA HIS A 156 10.14 4.62 -1.67
C HIS A 156 8.92 4.25 -2.53
N THR A 157 7.73 4.34 -1.95
CA THR A 157 6.46 4.00 -2.59
C THR A 157 5.29 4.62 -1.82
N VAL A 158 4.12 4.58 -2.44
CA VAL A 158 2.84 4.69 -1.73
C VAL A 158 2.48 3.30 -1.23
N GLN A 159 2.57 3.10 0.09
CA GLN A 159 2.21 1.87 0.77
C GLN A 159 0.86 2.02 1.48
N VAL A 160 0.08 0.95 1.48
CA VAL A 160 -1.23 0.87 2.13
C VAL A 160 -1.21 -0.25 3.16
N ASN A 161 -1.34 0.13 4.43
CA ASN A 161 -1.45 -0.76 5.56
C ASN A 161 -2.92 -1.10 5.78
N VAL A 162 -3.27 -2.38 5.63
CA VAL A 162 -4.64 -2.91 5.76
C VAL A 162 -4.76 -3.62 7.11
N ASP A 163 -5.91 -3.48 7.78
CA ASP A 163 -6.15 -4.23 9.01
C ASP A 163 -6.15 -5.75 8.78
N SER A 164 -5.79 -6.48 9.83
CA SER A 164 -5.82 -7.95 9.85
C SER A 164 -7.18 -8.50 9.44
N GLY A 165 -7.20 -9.71 8.87
CA GLY A 165 -8.44 -10.40 8.51
C GLY A 165 -8.65 -10.66 7.02
N ASN A 166 -7.69 -10.30 6.17
CA ASN A 166 -7.69 -10.55 4.73
C ASN A 166 -6.67 -11.61 4.39
N PHE A 167 -7.06 -12.65 3.65
CA PHE A 167 -6.19 -13.80 3.42
C PHE A 167 -6.23 -14.29 1.98
N ILE A 168 -5.15 -14.95 1.59
CA ILE A 168 -5.11 -15.86 0.45
C ILE A 168 -4.80 -17.28 0.93
N THR A 169 -5.33 -18.28 0.25
CA THR A 169 -4.90 -19.68 0.39
C THR A 169 -4.45 -20.21 -0.97
N VAL A 170 -3.24 -20.76 -1.03
CA VAL A 170 -2.65 -21.32 -2.25
C VAL A 170 -1.72 -22.47 -1.89
N SER A 171 -1.77 -23.58 -2.64
CA SER A 171 -0.94 -24.77 -2.37
C SER A 171 -1.08 -25.27 -0.92
N GLY A 172 -2.31 -25.23 -0.38
CA GLY A 172 -2.63 -25.65 0.98
C GLY A 172 -2.08 -24.75 2.10
N ARG A 173 -1.58 -23.55 1.79
CA ARG A 173 -1.03 -22.61 2.78
C ARG A 173 -1.80 -21.30 2.79
N ARG A 174 -2.13 -20.83 3.99
CA ARG A 174 -2.86 -19.58 4.23
C ARG A 174 -1.90 -18.46 4.58
N TYR A 175 -2.02 -17.33 3.89
CA TYR A 175 -1.22 -16.13 4.09
C TYR A 175 -2.13 -14.95 4.35
N GLU A 176 -1.84 -14.16 5.38
CA GLU A 176 -2.56 -12.94 5.72
C GLU A 176 -1.96 -11.75 4.98
N LEU A 177 -2.80 -10.89 4.40
CA LEU A 177 -2.39 -9.63 3.80
C LEU A 177 -1.84 -8.70 4.88
N VAL A 178 -0.63 -8.19 4.66
CA VAL A 178 0.04 -7.26 5.58
C VAL A 178 -0.08 -5.83 5.05
N GLN A 179 0.17 -5.65 3.76
CA GLN A 179 0.13 -4.37 3.08
C GLN A 179 0.08 -4.59 1.57
N PHE A 180 -0.24 -3.54 0.82
CA PHE A 180 0.12 -3.48 -0.58
C PHE A 180 0.77 -2.13 -0.93
N HIS A 181 1.51 -2.09 -2.03
CA HIS A 181 2.20 -0.89 -2.48
C HIS A 181 2.36 -0.89 -4.00
N PHE A 182 2.84 0.23 -4.55
CA PHE A 182 2.88 0.46 -5.99
C PHE A 182 4.29 0.69 -6.52
N HIS A 183 4.54 0.22 -7.74
CA HIS A 183 5.72 0.57 -8.52
C HIS A 183 5.34 1.13 -9.88
N ARG A 184 6.14 2.08 -10.36
CA ARG A 184 6.08 2.67 -11.69
C ARG A 184 7.50 2.83 -12.26
N PRO A 185 7.78 2.27 -13.45
CA PRO A 185 6.94 1.34 -14.23
C PRO A 185 6.72 -0.01 -13.52
N SER A 186 6.03 -0.97 -14.13
CA SER A 186 5.94 -2.33 -13.54
C SER A 186 7.32 -2.94 -13.33
N GLU A 187 7.52 -3.61 -12.20
CA GLU A 187 8.77 -4.32 -11.90
C GLU A 187 8.88 -5.59 -12.74
N GLU A 188 7.84 -6.43 -12.73
CA GLU A 188 7.77 -7.61 -13.58
C GLU A 188 7.56 -7.22 -15.05
N ARG A 189 8.04 -8.10 -15.93
CA ARG A 189 7.70 -8.10 -17.35
C ARG A 189 7.11 -9.44 -17.77
N ILE A 190 6.29 -9.42 -18.81
CA ILE A 190 5.77 -10.63 -19.45
C ILE A 190 6.22 -10.61 -20.91
N ASN A 191 7.00 -11.59 -21.33
CA ASN A 191 7.55 -11.69 -22.70
C ASN A 191 8.22 -10.39 -23.15
N GLY A 192 8.98 -9.75 -22.26
CA GLY A 192 9.67 -8.48 -22.51
C GLY A 192 8.80 -7.23 -22.40
N ARG A 193 7.46 -7.36 -22.31
CA ARG A 193 6.54 -6.22 -22.13
C ARG A 193 6.56 -5.74 -20.68
N GLN A 194 6.84 -4.44 -20.51
CA GLN A 194 6.64 -3.71 -19.27
C GLN A 194 5.27 -3.03 -19.28
N TYR A 195 4.64 -2.93 -18.12
CA TYR A 195 3.33 -2.31 -17.93
C TYR A 195 3.49 -0.94 -17.26
N GLU A 196 2.43 -0.12 -17.32
CA GLU A 196 2.45 1.25 -16.78
C GLU A 196 2.77 1.25 -15.29
N MET A 197 2.14 0.39 -14.49
CA MET A 197 2.37 0.25 -13.06
C MET A 197 2.22 -1.22 -12.62
N VAL A 198 2.61 -1.53 -11.39
CA VAL A 198 2.25 -2.77 -10.70
C VAL A 198 1.88 -2.47 -9.26
N ALA A 199 0.92 -3.21 -8.72
CA ALA A 199 0.69 -3.27 -7.29
C ALA A 199 1.13 -4.62 -6.73
N HIS A 200 1.88 -4.59 -5.64
CA HIS A 200 2.34 -5.77 -4.93
C HIS A 200 1.55 -5.92 -3.63
N LEU A 201 0.73 -6.96 -3.53
CA LEU A 201 -0.02 -7.33 -2.34
C LEU A 201 0.80 -8.33 -1.54
N VAL A 202 1.35 -7.89 -0.42
CA VAL A 202 2.28 -8.66 0.40
C VAL A 202 1.54 -9.41 1.49
N HIS A 203 1.66 -10.73 1.46
CA HIS A 203 1.05 -11.63 2.43
C HIS A 203 2.11 -12.39 3.21
N LYS A 204 1.76 -12.80 4.42
CA LYS A 204 2.63 -13.53 5.34
C LYS A 204 1.87 -14.66 6.03
N ASP A 205 2.47 -15.84 6.09
CA ASP A 205 1.89 -16.96 6.85
C ASP A 205 2.32 -16.94 8.33
N ALA A 206 1.78 -17.87 9.12
CA ALA A 206 2.08 -18.00 10.54
C ALA A 206 3.55 -18.36 10.85
N GLN A 207 4.34 -18.80 9.87
CA GLN A 207 5.77 -19.05 9.99
C GLN A 207 6.63 -17.89 9.45
N GLY A 208 6.00 -16.79 9.03
CA GLY A 208 6.68 -15.63 8.47
C GLY A 208 7.08 -15.76 7.01
N LYS A 209 6.69 -16.83 6.29
CA LYS A 209 7.00 -16.92 4.86
C LYS A 209 6.07 -16.01 4.07
N LEU A 210 6.62 -15.42 3.01
CA LEU A 210 5.93 -14.42 2.22
C LEU A 210 5.34 -15.00 0.94
N ALA A 211 4.17 -14.49 0.57
CA ALA A 211 3.58 -14.63 -0.75
C ALA A 211 3.19 -13.25 -1.27
N VAL A 212 3.58 -12.92 -2.50
CA VAL A 212 3.28 -11.62 -3.12
C VAL A 212 2.42 -11.86 -4.35
N ILE A 213 1.25 -11.23 -4.38
CA ILE A 213 0.45 -11.13 -5.60
C ILE A 213 0.83 -9.85 -6.32
N ALA A 214 1.26 -9.98 -7.58
CA ALA A 214 1.54 -8.84 -8.44
C ALA A 214 0.37 -8.61 -9.39
N VAL A 215 -0.32 -7.48 -9.24
CA VAL A 215 -1.36 -7.03 -10.16
C VAL A 215 -0.74 -6.00 -11.09
N LEU A 216 -0.50 -6.40 -12.34
CA LEU A 216 -0.03 -5.50 -13.39
C LEU A 216 -1.14 -4.53 -13.77
N LEU A 217 -0.79 -3.27 -13.97
CA LEU A 217 -1.71 -2.17 -14.26
C LEU A 217 -1.31 -1.53 -15.58
N ASP A 218 -2.23 -1.47 -16.55
CA ASP A 218 -2.01 -0.80 -17.83
C ASP A 218 -3.00 0.36 -18.06
N GLN A 219 -2.64 1.26 -18.97
CA GLN A 219 -3.48 2.41 -19.27
C GLN A 219 -4.85 1.98 -19.82
N GLY A 220 -5.91 2.50 -19.22
CA GLY A 220 -7.28 2.20 -19.58
C GLY A 220 -8.29 3.00 -18.75
N LYS A 221 -9.32 2.33 -18.26
CA LYS A 221 -10.33 2.96 -17.39
C LYS A 221 -9.76 3.23 -16.01
N GLU A 222 -10.37 4.18 -15.30
CA GLU A 222 -10.02 4.49 -13.92
C GLU A 222 -10.15 3.25 -13.03
N HIS A 223 -9.13 3.00 -12.21
CA HIS A 223 -9.15 1.93 -11.23
C HIS A 223 -9.76 2.45 -9.92
N PRO A 224 -10.89 1.91 -9.44
CA PRO A 224 -11.58 2.45 -8.27
C PRO A 224 -10.70 2.39 -7.00
N MET A 225 -9.97 1.28 -6.81
CA MET A 225 -9.07 1.14 -5.66
C MET A 225 -7.93 2.16 -5.65
N VAL A 226 -7.28 2.38 -6.80
CA VAL A 226 -6.22 3.38 -6.91
C VAL A 226 -6.77 4.77 -6.56
N GLN A 227 -8.00 5.09 -6.96
CA GLN A 227 -8.64 6.35 -6.60
C GLN A 227 -8.87 6.49 -5.09
N LEU A 228 -9.33 5.43 -4.41
CA LEU A 228 -9.52 5.44 -2.96
C LEU A 228 -8.20 5.70 -2.21
N VAL A 229 -7.12 5.07 -2.67
CA VAL A 229 -5.78 5.30 -2.11
C VAL A 229 -5.31 6.72 -2.40
N TRP A 230 -5.52 7.24 -3.62
CA TRP A 230 -5.04 8.57 -4.02
C TRP A 230 -5.76 9.67 -3.24
N ASN A 231 -7.07 9.48 -2.98
CA ASN A 231 -7.87 10.36 -2.13
C ASN A 231 -7.39 10.37 -0.66
N SER A 232 -6.61 9.37 -0.25
CA SER A 232 -6.09 9.21 1.10
C SER A 232 -4.56 9.42 1.17
N LEU A 233 -3.93 10.00 0.14
CA LEU A 233 -2.49 10.28 0.17
C LEU A 233 -2.15 11.25 1.32
N PRO A 234 -1.09 10.97 2.10
CA PRO A 234 -0.67 11.86 3.16
C PRO A 234 -0.05 13.14 2.60
N LEU A 235 -0.15 14.24 3.36
CA LEU A 235 0.49 15.52 3.01
C LEU A 235 2.00 15.51 3.26
N GLU A 236 2.47 14.62 4.15
CA GLU A 236 3.86 14.50 4.55
C GLU A 236 4.35 13.06 4.39
N LYS A 237 5.60 12.89 3.97
CA LYS A 237 6.25 11.57 3.92
C LYS A 237 6.42 11.02 5.33
N SER A 238 6.40 9.69 5.43
CA SER A 238 6.54 8.92 6.67
C SER A 238 5.43 9.16 7.71
N VAL A 239 4.34 9.82 7.32
CA VAL A 239 3.15 10.00 8.14
C VAL A 239 2.02 9.16 7.55
N GLU A 240 1.40 8.32 8.39
CA GLU A 240 0.22 7.54 7.98
C GLU A 240 -1.02 8.42 7.94
N GLN A 241 -1.76 8.36 6.83
CA GLN A 241 -3.08 8.94 6.67
C GLN A 241 -4.14 7.83 6.69
N ALA A 242 -4.97 7.81 7.73
CA ALA A 242 -6.11 6.91 7.79
C ALA A 242 -7.21 7.34 6.80
N SER A 243 -7.84 6.36 6.15
CA SER A 243 -8.99 6.62 5.29
C SER A 243 -10.31 6.51 6.06
N PRO A 244 -11.30 7.38 5.82
CA PRO A 244 -12.61 7.29 6.46
C PRO A 244 -13.52 6.21 5.85
N VAL A 245 -13.12 5.60 4.72
CA VAL A 245 -13.87 4.54 4.05
C VAL A 245 -13.14 3.20 4.17
N LEU A 246 -13.88 2.11 4.00
CA LEU A 246 -13.31 0.77 3.98
C LEU A 246 -12.78 0.43 2.59
N LEU A 247 -11.71 -0.36 2.56
CA LEU A 247 -11.13 -0.90 1.34
C LEU A 247 -11.57 -2.36 1.17
N ASP A 248 -12.12 -2.69 0.02
CA ASP A 248 -12.36 -4.08 -0.37
C ASP A 248 -11.30 -4.54 -1.37
N MET A 249 -10.39 -5.40 -0.90
CA MET A 249 -9.25 -5.89 -1.70
C MET A 249 -9.67 -6.70 -2.93
N ASN A 250 -10.90 -7.22 -2.99
CA ASN A 250 -11.42 -7.88 -4.18
C ASN A 250 -11.47 -6.94 -5.39
N LEU A 251 -11.63 -5.63 -5.16
CA LEU A 251 -11.65 -4.62 -6.23
C LEU A 251 -10.27 -4.39 -6.88
N MET A 252 -9.19 -4.95 -6.31
CA MET A 252 -7.84 -4.87 -6.91
C MET A 252 -7.60 -5.98 -7.93
N LEU A 253 -8.36 -7.05 -7.83
CA LEU A 253 -8.10 -8.25 -8.60
C LEU A 253 -8.67 -8.08 -10.02
N PRO A 254 -7.95 -8.54 -11.05
CA PRO A 254 -8.52 -8.65 -12.38
C PRO A 254 -9.67 -9.67 -12.39
N GLU A 255 -10.56 -9.60 -13.38
CA GLU A 255 -11.70 -10.52 -13.51
C GLU A 255 -11.26 -11.99 -13.61
N GLN A 256 -10.11 -12.22 -14.26
CA GLN A 256 -9.51 -13.53 -14.46
C GLN A 256 -8.35 -13.75 -13.50
N HIS A 257 -8.44 -14.82 -12.71
CA HIS A 257 -7.48 -15.10 -11.65
C HIS A 257 -6.32 -16.02 -12.05
N GLN A 258 -6.12 -16.31 -13.34
CA GLN A 258 -4.95 -17.08 -13.79
C GLN A 258 -3.66 -16.29 -13.51
N TYR A 259 -2.61 -16.99 -13.09
CA TYR A 259 -1.36 -16.40 -12.65
C TYR A 259 -0.14 -17.20 -13.13
N TYR A 260 1.01 -16.53 -13.18
CA TYR A 260 2.32 -17.16 -13.17
C TYR A 260 2.80 -17.32 -11.73
N THR A 261 3.55 -18.38 -11.45
CA THR A 261 4.15 -18.54 -10.12
C THR A 261 5.60 -19.04 -10.18
N TYR A 262 6.41 -18.47 -9.29
CA TYR A 262 7.83 -18.80 -9.13
C TYR A 262 8.30 -18.44 -7.72
N MET A 263 9.43 -19.00 -7.30
CA MET A 263 10.11 -18.58 -6.07
C MET A 263 11.12 -17.47 -6.39
N GLY A 264 11.04 -16.38 -5.65
CA GLY A 264 11.85 -15.17 -5.86
C GLY A 264 12.30 -14.55 -4.54
N SER A 265 12.49 -13.23 -4.57
CA SER A 265 12.89 -12.41 -3.42
C SER A 265 11.95 -11.22 -3.21
N LEU A 266 12.20 -10.45 -2.15
CA LEU A 266 11.79 -9.05 -2.11
C LEU A 266 12.49 -8.25 -3.22
N THR A 267 11.81 -7.25 -3.76
CA THR A 267 12.35 -6.34 -4.80
C THR A 267 13.01 -5.08 -4.23
N THR A 268 13.06 -4.97 -2.91
CA THR A 268 13.76 -3.91 -2.17
C THR A 268 14.71 -4.53 -1.13
N PRO A 269 15.72 -3.78 -0.66
CA PRO A 269 16.58 -4.26 0.41
C PRO A 269 15.78 -4.71 1.65
N PRO A 270 16.13 -5.84 2.29
CA PRO A 270 17.36 -6.64 2.13
C PRO A 270 17.36 -7.67 0.98
N CYS A 271 16.38 -7.62 0.07
CA CYS A 271 16.25 -8.54 -1.06
C CYS A 271 16.22 -10.03 -0.68
N THR A 272 15.60 -10.33 0.47
CA THR A 272 15.48 -11.69 1.02
C THR A 272 14.77 -12.62 0.04
N GLU A 273 15.38 -13.76 -0.24
CA GLU A 273 14.82 -14.83 -1.09
C GLU A 273 13.80 -15.71 -0.34
N GLY A 274 13.14 -16.59 -1.07
CA GLY A 274 12.12 -17.50 -0.50
C GLY A 274 10.72 -16.90 -0.49
N VAL A 275 10.49 -15.86 -1.30
CA VAL A 275 9.17 -15.26 -1.51
C VAL A 275 8.44 -16.01 -2.62
N LEU A 276 7.21 -16.43 -2.36
CA LEU A 276 6.33 -17.01 -3.38
C LEU A 276 5.71 -15.88 -4.20
N TRP A 277 6.02 -15.81 -5.50
CA TRP A 277 5.42 -14.84 -6.41
C TRP A 277 4.22 -15.43 -7.14
N LEU A 278 3.15 -14.64 -7.24
CA LEU A 278 1.88 -14.95 -7.91
C LEU A 278 1.55 -13.76 -8.81
N VAL A 279 2.00 -13.78 -10.05
CA VAL A 279 1.84 -12.64 -10.99
C VAL A 279 0.60 -12.86 -11.83
N MET A 280 -0.41 -11.99 -11.68
CA MET A 280 -1.67 -12.11 -12.40
C MET A 280 -1.44 -11.96 -13.90
N LYS A 281 -2.03 -12.86 -14.71
CA LYS A 281 -1.85 -12.85 -16.18
C LYS A 281 -2.62 -11.71 -16.83
N GLN A 282 -3.85 -11.47 -16.36
CA GLN A 282 -4.67 -10.37 -16.85
C GLN A 282 -4.27 -9.08 -16.11
N PRO A 283 -3.82 -8.03 -16.83
CA PRO A 283 -3.59 -6.74 -16.19
C PRO A 283 -4.94 -6.11 -15.83
N ALA A 284 -4.97 -5.41 -14.68
CA ALA A 284 -6.03 -4.45 -14.39
C ALA A 284 -5.73 -3.13 -15.14
N THR A 285 -6.72 -2.23 -15.19
CA THR A 285 -6.57 -0.94 -15.87
C THR A 285 -6.53 0.21 -14.89
N LEU A 286 -5.74 1.24 -15.18
CA LEU A 286 -5.80 2.55 -14.51
C LEU A 286 -5.86 3.69 -15.53
N SER A 287 -6.42 4.84 -15.14
CA SER A 287 -6.48 5.97 -16.05
C SER A 287 -5.09 6.63 -16.19
N PRO A 288 -4.79 7.27 -17.35
CA PRO A 288 -3.57 8.06 -17.50
C PRO A 288 -3.43 9.15 -16.43
N TYR A 289 -4.55 9.70 -15.96
CA TYR A 289 -4.57 10.66 -14.85
C TYR A 289 -4.06 10.04 -13.55
N GLN A 290 -4.56 8.86 -13.16
CA GLN A 290 -4.10 8.15 -11.96
C GLN A 290 -2.60 7.83 -12.02
N ALA A 291 -2.12 7.35 -13.17
CA ALA A 291 -0.69 7.11 -13.39
C ALA A 291 0.14 8.40 -13.27
N SER A 292 -0.39 9.53 -13.75
CA SER A 292 0.29 10.83 -13.67
C SER A 292 0.40 11.35 -12.23
N VAL A 293 -0.57 11.05 -11.36
CA VAL A 293 -0.49 11.41 -9.94
C VAL A 293 0.68 10.68 -9.28
N PHE A 294 0.82 9.37 -9.49
CA PHE A 294 1.96 8.62 -8.96
C PHE A 294 3.30 9.12 -9.52
N SER A 295 3.34 9.45 -10.81
CA SER A 295 4.54 9.96 -11.49
C SER A 295 5.07 11.27 -10.89
N ARG A 296 4.21 12.06 -10.24
CA ARG A 296 4.61 13.30 -9.53
C ARG A 296 5.29 13.00 -8.19
N LEU A 297 4.97 11.86 -7.57
CA LEU A 297 5.60 11.40 -6.34
C LEU A 297 6.92 10.67 -6.63
N TYR A 298 6.92 9.83 -7.65
CA TYR A 298 8.03 8.96 -8.01
C TYR A 298 8.25 8.93 -9.53
N ALA A 299 9.41 9.43 -9.97
CA ALA A 299 9.80 9.35 -11.38
C ALA A 299 10.09 7.90 -11.82
N ASN A 300 10.76 7.14 -10.96
CA ASN A 300 11.02 5.72 -11.10
C ASN A 300 11.22 5.12 -9.71
N ASN A 301 10.49 4.06 -9.40
CA ASN A 301 10.69 3.27 -8.20
C ASN A 301 10.68 1.76 -8.50
N ALA A 302 11.07 1.36 -9.71
CA ALA A 302 11.18 -0.05 -10.10
C ALA A 302 12.63 -0.54 -10.04
N ARG A 303 12.89 -1.65 -9.36
CA ARG A 303 14.16 -2.38 -9.43
C ARG A 303 14.36 -2.92 -10.85
N PRO A 304 15.58 -2.86 -11.41
CA PRO A 304 15.90 -3.53 -12.67
C PRO A 304 15.62 -5.04 -12.61
N LEU A 305 15.29 -5.60 -13.77
CA LEU A 305 15.11 -7.05 -13.93
C LEU A 305 16.34 -7.84 -13.47
N GLN A 306 16.07 -8.96 -12.81
CA GLN A 306 17.05 -9.91 -12.35
C GLN A 306 17.07 -11.13 -13.27
N SER A 307 18.18 -11.88 -13.27
CA SER A 307 18.27 -13.12 -14.05
C SER A 307 17.26 -14.15 -13.56
N ALA A 308 16.54 -14.79 -14.49
CA ALA A 308 15.70 -15.94 -14.15
C ALA A 308 16.51 -17.13 -13.61
N ALA A 309 17.82 -17.22 -13.93
CA ALA A 309 18.73 -18.24 -13.42
C ALA A 309 18.22 -19.69 -13.57
N GLY A 310 17.51 -19.98 -14.67
CA GLY A 310 16.94 -21.30 -14.94
C GLY A 310 15.85 -21.76 -13.97
N ARG A 311 15.31 -20.86 -13.12
CA ARG A 311 14.28 -21.23 -12.14
C ARG A 311 12.99 -21.63 -12.86
N MET A 312 12.30 -22.63 -12.31
CA MET A 312 11.00 -23.06 -12.81
C MET A 312 9.96 -21.95 -12.62
N ILE A 313 9.30 -21.59 -13.71
CA ILE A 313 8.14 -20.70 -13.71
C ILE A 313 6.96 -21.53 -14.20
N LYS A 314 5.89 -21.59 -13.41
CA LYS A 314 4.65 -22.24 -13.79
C LYS A 314 3.68 -21.20 -14.33
N GLU A 315 2.97 -21.53 -15.40
CA GLU A 315 1.92 -20.72 -16.00
C GLU A 315 0.58 -21.43 -15.84
N GLY A 316 -0.39 -20.77 -15.19
CA GLY A 316 -1.76 -21.29 -15.11
C GLY A 316 -2.46 -21.25 -16.47
N GLN A 317 -3.11 -22.35 -16.83
CA GLN A 317 -4.06 -22.45 -17.95
C GLN A 317 -5.48 -22.12 -17.49
#